data_AF-A0A5B0EDJ5-F1
#
_entry.id   AF-A0A5B0EDJ5-F1
#
_cell.length_a   1.000
_cell.length_b   1.000
_cell.length_c   1.000
_cell.angle_alpha   90.00
_cell.angle_beta   90.00
_cell.angle_gamma   90.00
#
_symmetry.space_group_name_H-M   'P 1'
#
loop_
_entity.id
_entity.type
_entity.pdbx_description
1 polymer ?
#
loop_
_entity_poly.entity_id
_entity_poly.type
_entity_poly.pdbx_seq_one_letter_code
_entity_poly.pdbx_strand_id
1 'polypeptide(L)'
;MTRKRALAITILVLLAASVVTASIMLSGKRDDSPTVSEPLGTNAEGFEISPVAAGEGGTTMGPDGVTPIGYPPTCEGAYAAAINYHRADQTLDKNWEKTRMTLKYIAADQRALNDSIEVSDELVKEHGLQDYAVTDVRSLGIFKPLNCESGKSARVIVSDMTLATFPDSDPYIVIKAGPTEVIWKNGDWKLVPVNDPREGETLNLQLQMKTIPAITSEIIDALFTADDGRAISREGWMVVNNATR
;
A
#
# COMPACT_ATOMS: atom_id res chain seq x y z
N MET A 1 -22.62 -49.51 -6.37
CA MET A 1 -23.40 -48.31 -5.98
C MET A 1 -22.52 -47.49 -5.03
N THR A 2 -21.70 -46.56 -5.54
CA THR A 2 -21.98 -45.12 -5.78
C THR A 2 -21.97 -44.23 -4.54
N ARG A 3 -20.84 -43.51 -4.37
CA ARG A 3 -20.65 -42.08 -4.03
C ARG A 3 -21.74 -41.39 -3.18
N LYS A 4 -21.32 -40.64 -2.14
CA LYS A 4 -21.33 -39.15 -2.16
C LYS A 4 -20.71 -38.52 -0.88
N ARG A 5 -19.60 -37.81 -1.11
CA ARG A 5 -19.29 -36.43 -0.67
C ARG A 5 -19.20 -36.16 0.84
N ALA A 6 -18.00 -36.31 1.39
CA ALA A 6 -17.52 -35.40 2.44
C ALA A 6 -17.10 -34.09 1.75
N LEU A 7 -17.84 -33.00 2.01
CA LEU A 7 -17.56 -31.68 1.46
C LEU A 7 -17.07 -30.78 2.59
N ALA A 8 -15.91 -30.18 2.33
CA ALA A 8 -15.13 -29.23 3.10
C ALA A 8 -15.92 -28.29 4.04
N ILE A 9 -15.54 -28.29 5.32
CA ILE A 9 -15.77 -27.20 6.27
C ILE A 9 -14.40 -26.81 6.80
N THR A 10 -13.64 -26.05 6.01
CA THR A 10 -12.34 -25.49 6.41
C THR A 10 -12.19 -24.06 5.90
N ILE A 11 -13.28 -23.28 5.85
CA ILE A 11 -13.24 -21.83 5.54
C ILE A 11 -14.35 -21.13 6.34
N LEU A 12 -14.34 -21.29 7.67
CA LEU A 12 -15.21 -20.50 8.54
C LEU A 12 -14.51 -19.98 9.81
N VAL A 13 -13.27 -20.41 10.04
CA VAL A 13 -12.49 -20.01 11.23
C VAL A 13 -11.60 -18.81 10.97
N LEU A 14 -11.22 -18.54 9.71
CA LEU A 14 -10.43 -17.34 9.35
C LEU A 14 -11.26 -16.03 9.35
N LEU A 15 -12.57 -16.11 9.14
CA LEU A 15 -13.48 -14.95 9.14
C LEU A 15 -13.94 -14.53 10.55
N ALA A 16 -13.76 -15.37 11.57
CA ALA A 16 -14.24 -15.08 12.92
C ALA A 16 -13.33 -14.14 13.72
N ALA A 17 -12.13 -13.82 13.21
CA ALA A 17 -11.15 -12.96 13.88
C ALA A 17 -10.78 -11.68 13.09
N SER A 18 -11.36 -11.48 11.90
CA SER A 18 -11.15 -10.25 11.13
C SER A 18 -12.10 -9.17 11.62
N VAL A 19 -11.58 -8.17 12.33
CA VAL A 19 -12.29 -6.90 12.49
C VAL A 19 -12.11 -6.15 11.17
N VAL A 20 -13.14 -6.21 10.33
CA VAL A 20 -13.25 -5.35 9.14
C VAL A 20 -13.79 -4.01 9.62
N THR A 21 -13.05 -2.94 9.35
CA THR A 21 -13.53 -1.56 9.52
C THR A 21 -13.30 -0.84 8.20
N ALA A 22 -14.33 -0.80 7.37
CA ALA A 22 -14.40 -0.07 6.12
C ALA A 22 -15.12 1.27 6.36
N SER A 23 -14.35 2.33 6.59
CA SER A 23 -14.90 3.69 6.69
C SER A 23 -15.07 4.29 5.29
N ILE A 24 -16.28 4.22 4.72
CA ILE A 24 -16.61 4.90 3.46
C ILE A 24 -17.23 6.26 3.76
N MET A 25 -16.44 7.33 3.66
CA MET A 25 -16.96 8.71 3.57
C MET A 25 -16.81 9.21 2.14
N LEU A 26 -17.89 9.11 1.36
CA LEU A 26 -17.99 9.66 0.02
C LEU A 26 -18.12 11.19 0.10
N SER A 27 -17.03 11.91 -0.19
CA SER A 27 -17.08 13.34 -0.51
C SER A 27 -16.56 13.58 -1.93
N GLY A 28 -17.45 14.16 -2.77
CA GLY A 28 -17.04 15.06 -3.86
C GLY A 28 -16.76 14.44 -5.22
N LYS A 29 -17.69 14.68 -6.14
CA LYS A 29 -17.60 14.58 -7.61
C LYS A 29 -16.24 15.08 -8.16
N ARG A 30 -15.62 14.35 -9.10
CA ARG A 30 -14.76 14.93 -10.17
C ARG A 30 -14.60 13.99 -11.36
N ASP A 31 -15.13 14.43 -12.49
CA ASP A 31 -14.82 13.97 -13.85
C ASP A 31 -13.41 14.46 -14.20
N ASP A 32 -12.50 13.52 -14.44
CA ASP A 32 -11.32 13.57 -15.32
C ASP A 32 -10.34 12.48 -14.83
N SER A 33 -10.64 11.22 -15.16
CA SER A 33 -9.69 10.13 -14.93
C SER A 33 -8.42 10.42 -15.74
N PRO A 34 -7.25 10.58 -15.09
CA PRO A 34 -6.02 10.90 -15.79
C PRO A 34 -5.67 9.77 -16.78
N THR A 35 -5.15 10.14 -17.95
CA THR A 35 -4.72 9.17 -18.97
C THR A 35 -3.53 8.37 -18.42
N VAL A 36 -3.81 7.17 -17.91
CA VAL A 36 -2.77 6.18 -17.65
C VAL A 36 -2.28 5.68 -19.00
N SER A 37 -0.97 5.41 -19.12
CA SER A 37 -0.40 4.66 -20.23
C SER A 37 -1.23 3.40 -20.52
N GLU A 38 -1.35 2.99 -21.78
CA GLU A 38 -2.23 1.87 -22.17
C GLU A 38 -1.99 0.63 -21.29
N PRO A 39 -3.06 0.01 -20.74
CA PRO A 39 -2.93 -1.19 -19.94
C PRO A 39 -2.25 -2.33 -20.70
N LEU A 40 -1.42 -3.11 -20.00
CA LEU A 40 -0.75 -4.29 -20.55
C LEU A 40 -1.69 -5.50 -20.68
N GLY A 41 -2.93 -5.37 -20.22
CA GLY A 41 -3.95 -6.42 -20.23
C GLY A 41 -4.83 -6.36 -18.98
N THR A 42 -5.48 -7.48 -18.66
CA THR A 42 -6.31 -7.64 -17.46
C THR A 42 -5.88 -8.92 -16.74
N ASN A 43 -5.78 -8.87 -15.41
CA ASN A 43 -5.44 -10.04 -14.60
C ASN A 43 -6.66 -10.96 -14.37
N ALA A 44 -6.46 -12.07 -13.66
CA ALA A 44 -7.52 -13.07 -13.42
C ALA A 44 -8.69 -12.54 -12.57
N GLU A 45 -8.45 -11.48 -11.79
CA GLU A 45 -9.39 -10.85 -10.88
C GLU A 45 -10.11 -9.63 -11.49
N GLY A 46 -9.82 -9.33 -12.77
CA GLY A 46 -10.50 -8.30 -13.55
C GLY A 46 -9.89 -6.90 -13.44
N PHE A 47 -8.70 -6.74 -12.85
CA PHE A 47 -7.99 -5.46 -12.80
C PHE A 47 -7.14 -5.25 -14.04
N GLU A 48 -7.11 -4.02 -14.55
CA GLU A 48 -6.19 -3.63 -15.62
C GLU A 48 -4.74 -3.67 -15.12
N ILE A 49 -3.83 -4.19 -15.94
CA ILE A 49 -2.40 -4.27 -15.62
C ILE A 49 -1.75 -2.96 -16.06
N SER A 50 -1.24 -2.20 -15.10
CA SER A 50 -0.47 -0.98 -15.35
C SER A 50 0.96 -1.30 -15.81
N PRO A 51 1.60 -0.45 -16.64
CA PRO A 51 3.04 -0.57 -16.91
C PRO A 51 3.92 -0.29 -15.68
N VAL A 52 3.37 0.30 -14.61
CA VAL A 52 4.09 0.53 -13.35
C VAL A 52 4.46 -0.80 -12.70
N ALA A 53 5.72 -0.90 -12.28
CA ALA A 53 6.29 -2.02 -11.54
C ALA A 53 6.60 -1.59 -10.09
N ALA A 54 6.25 -2.44 -9.13
CA ALA A 54 6.63 -2.24 -7.74
C ALA A 54 8.10 -2.65 -7.50
N GLY A 55 8.84 -1.81 -6.79
CA GLY A 55 10.28 -1.93 -6.54
C GLY A 55 11.18 -1.51 -7.70
N GLU A 56 10.63 -0.97 -8.79
CA GLU A 56 11.38 -0.61 -10.00
C GLU A 56 11.13 0.86 -10.43
N GLY A 57 11.73 1.23 -11.56
CA GLY A 57 11.76 2.60 -12.05
C GLY A 57 12.75 3.46 -11.26
N GLY A 58 12.54 4.78 -11.31
CA GLY A 58 13.47 5.75 -10.77
C GLY A 58 14.82 5.72 -11.50
N THR A 59 15.73 6.60 -11.09
CA THR A 59 17.10 6.64 -11.63
C THR A 59 18.12 6.09 -10.65
N THR A 60 17.77 5.96 -9.37
CA THR A 60 18.67 5.46 -8.32
C THR A 60 17.88 4.91 -7.13
N MET A 61 18.58 4.28 -6.18
CA MET A 61 18.00 3.83 -4.92
C MET A 61 18.24 4.86 -3.83
N GLY A 62 17.29 4.97 -2.90
CA GLY A 62 17.43 5.74 -1.68
C GLY A 62 18.52 5.17 -0.76
N PRO A 63 18.86 5.89 0.32
CA PRO A 63 19.84 5.44 1.31
C PRO A 63 19.61 4.03 1.87
N ASP A 64 18.34 3.61 2.00
CA ASP A 64 17.95 2.26 2.43
C ASP A 64 18.37 1.14 1.45
N GLY A 65 18.74 1.47 0.22
CA GLY A 65 19.14 0.53 -0.83
C GLY A 65 18.00 -0.23 -1.50
N VAL A 66 16.75 0.10 -1.18
CA VAL A 66 15.56 -0.68 -1.58
C VAL A 66 14.43 0.17 -2.15
N THR A 67 14.36 1.46 -1.80
CA THR A 67 13.33 2.39 -2.30
C THR A 67 13.86 3.13 -3.53
N PRO A 68 13.32 2.91 -4.75
CA PRO A 68 13.75 3.68 -5.90
C PRO A 68 13.30 5.15 -5.79
N ILE A 69 14.11 6.07 -6.32
CA ILE A 69 13.90 7.52 -6.31
C ILE A 69 14.35 8.14 -7.65
N GLY A 70 14.02 9.42 -7.88
CA GLY A 70 14.38 10.12 -9.12
C GLY A 70 13.48 9.73 -10.30
N TYR A 71 12.19 9.61 -10.05
CA TYR A 71 11.21 9.31 -11.10
C TYR A 71 11.02 10.53 -12.02
N PRO A 72 10.67 10.34 -13.31
CA PRO A 72 10.42 11.46 -14.21
C PRO A 72 9.16 12.26 -13.79
N PRO A 73 9.03 13.54 -14.19
CA PRO A 73 7.89 14.40 -13.86
C PRO A 73 6.62 14.06 -14.68
N THR A 74 6.29 12.79 -14.81
CA THR A 74 5.10 12.28 -15.50
C THR A 74 4.12 11.66 -14.51
N CYS A 75 2.87 11.46 -14.91
CA CYS A 75 1.89 10.75 -14.06
C CYS A 75 2.30 9.31 -13.75
N GLU A 76 2.85 8.60 -14.72
CA GLU A 76 3.39 7.25 -14.49
C GLU A 76 4.54 7.27 -13.47
N GLY A 77 5.43 8.27 -13.56
CA GLY A 77 6.49 8.48 -12.56
C GLY A 77 5.93 8.82 -11.18
N ALA A 78 4.85 9.60 -11.11
CA ALA A 78 4.17 9.93 -9.87
C ALA A 78 3.50 8.71 -9.23
N TYR A 79 2.85 7.86 -10.02
CA TYR A 79 2.21 6.62 -9.55
C TYR A 79 3.27 5.63 -9.05
N ALA A 80 4.35 5.46 -9.81
CA ALA A 80 5.46 4.62 -9.39
C ALA A 80 6.10 5.12 -8.10
N ALA A 81 6.29 6.44 -7.95
CA ALA A 81 6.77 7.03 -6.69
C ALA A 81 5.81 6.77 -5.54
N ALA A 82 4.50 7.05 -5.72
CA ALA A 82 3.49 6.84 -4.68
C ALA A 82 3.45 5.38 -4.21
N ILE A 83 3.47 4.41 -5.12
CA ILE A 83 3.48 2.99 -4.78
C ILE A 83 4.78 2.59 -4.06
N ASN A 84 5.93 3.00 -4.60
CA ASN A 84 7.22 2.51 -4.10
C ASN A 84 7.66 3.19 -2.81
N TYR A 85 7.14 4.38 -2.49
CA TYR A 85 7.45 5.07 -1.23
C TYR A 85 6.82 4.39 -0.01
N HIS A 86 5.77 3.58 -0.16
CA HIS A 86 5.26 2.74 0.93
C HIS A 86 6.28 1.70 1.37
N ARG A 87 7.20 1.27 0.48
CA ARG A 87 8.29 0.36 0.84
C ARG A 87 9.30 1.02 1.79
N ALA A 88 9.36 2.35 1.88
CA ALA A 88 10.20 3.03 2.85
C ALA A 88 9.62 2.96 4.28
N ASP A 89 8.34 2.59 4.44
CA ASP A 89 7.65 2.45 5.74
C ASP A 89 7.94 1.09 6.40
N GLN A 90 9.22 0.71 6.45
CA GLN A 90 9.66 -0.58 6.98
C GLN A 90 10.87 -0.43 7.90
N THR A 91 10.97 -1.31 8.90
CA THR A 91 12.13 -1.39 9.80
C THR A 91 12.94 -2.66 9.53
N LEU A 92 13.10 -3.03 8.26
CA LEU A 92 13.80 -4.25 7.85
C LEU A 92 15.31 -4.21 8.08
N ASP A 93 15.88 -5.40 8.30
CA ASP A 93 17.31 -5.73 8.18
C ASP A 93 18.21 -4.87 9.09
N LYS A 94 17.66 -4.40 10.21
CA LYS A 94 18.38 -3.55 11.18
C LYS A 94 18.96 -2.27 10.52
N ASN A 95 18.33 -1.80 9.43
CA ASN A 95 18.82 -0.69 8.63
C ASN A 95 18.05 0.63 8.89
N TRP A 96 17.40 0.72 10.05
CA TRP A 96 16.50 1.83 10.40
C TRP A 96 17.12 3.22 10.18
N GLU A 97 18.41 3.41 10.48
CA GLU A 97 19.09 4.69 10.24
C GLU A 97 19.01 5.11 8.77
N LYS A 98 19.24 4.19 7.84
CA LYS A 98 19.15 4.47 6.40
C LYS A 98 17.70 4.59 5.93
N THR A 99 16.79 3.78 6.46
CA THR A 99 15.34 3.94 6.21
C THR A 99 14.89 5.34 6.61
N ARG A 100 15.26 5.81 7.80
CA ARG A 100 15.00 7.17 8.29
C ARG A 100 15.58 8.24 7.36
N MET A 101 16.76 8.03 6.80
CA MET A 101 17.32 8.93 5.78
C MET A 101 16.50 8.93 4.49
N THR A 102 16.06 7.77 3.99
CA THR A 102 15.17 7.68 2.83
C THR A 102 13.85 8.38 3.09
N LEU A 103 13.18 8.10 4.22
CA LEU A 103 11.90 8.72 4.59
C LEU A 103 12.03 10.25 4.55
N LYS A 104 13.09 10.82 5.16
CA LYS A 104 13.36 12.27 5.13
C LYS A 104 13.66 12.81 3.74
N TYR A 105 14.25 12.00 2.87
CA TYR A 105 14.55 12.37 1.48
C TYR A 105 13.29 12.42 0.62
N ILE A 106 12.37 11.45 0.80
CA ILE A 106 11.14 11.35 0.01
C ILE A 106 10.02 12.23 0.56
N ALA A 107 10.09 12.74 1.78
CA ALA A 107 9.06 13.63 2.35
C ALA A 107 9.03 15.03 1.71
N ALA A 108 7.83 15.55 1.49
CA ALA A 108 7.60 16.94 1.08
C ALA A 108 7.80 17.93 2.24
N ASP A 109 7.40 17.51 3.46
CA ASP A 109 7.60 18.21 4.73
C ASP A 109 8.22 17.25 5.76
N GLN A 110 9.45 17.54 6.15
CA GLN A 110 10.17 16.73 7.14
C GLN A 110 9.62 16.90 8.56
N ARG A 111 8.95 18.01 8.88
CA ARG A 111 8.40 18.21 10.23
C ARG A 111 7.23 17.27 10.47
N ALA A 112 6.28 17.22 9.54
CA ALA A 112 5.13 16.31 9.63
C ALA A 112 5.55 14.83 9.63
N LEU A 113 6.66 14.50 8.97
CA LEU A 113 7.21 13.14 8.99
C LEU A 113 7.88 12.77 10.32
N ASN A 114 8.45 13.73 11.06
CA ASN A 114 9.20 13.42 12.28
C ASN A 114 8.33 12.74 13.33
N ASP A 115 7.05 13.11 13.43
CA ASP A 115 6.10 12.50 14.36
C ASP A 115 5.90 11.00 14.04
N SER A 116 5.90 10.61 12.77
CA SER A 116 5.82 9.20 12.36
C SER A 116 7.14 8.44 12.59
N ILE A 117 8.29 9.10 12.38
CA ILE A 117 9.61 8.53 12.64
C ILE A 117 9.85 8.32 14.14
N GLU A 118 9.29 9.19 14.99
CA GLU A 118 9.51 9.15 16.45
C GLU A 118 9.07 7.82 17.06
N VAL A 119 7.91 7.28 16.64
CA VAL A 119 7.42 5.97 17.12
C VAL A 119 8.43 4.85 16.84
N SER A 120 9.00 4.83 15.64
CA SER A 120 10.01 3.83 15.28
C SER A 120 11.36 4.09 15.96
N ASP A 121 11.75 5.36 16.14
CA ASP A 121 12.95 5.74 16.91
C ASP A 121 12.84 5.28 18.37
N GLU A 122 11.66 5.41 19.00
CA GLU A 122 11.38 4.93 20.35
C GLU A 122 11.44 3.40 20.45
N LEU A 123 10.76 2.69 19.55
CA LEU A 123 10.80 1.23 19.50
C LEU A 123 12.22 0.69 19.36
N VAL A 124 13.02 1.27 18.45
CA VAL A 124 14.41 0.87 18.25
C VAL A 124 15.28 1.18 19.46
N LYS A 125 15.03 2.29 20.15
CA LYS A 125 15.75 2.68 21.36
C LYS A 125 15.45 1.75 22.54
N GLU A 126 14.19 1.37 22.72
CA GLU A 126 13.74 0.56 23.86
C GLU A 126 14.05 -0.93 23.67
N HIS A 127 13.89 -1.44 22.45
CA HIS A 127 13.90 -2.87 22.17
C HIS A 127 15.00 -3.30 21.19
N GLY A 128 15.81 -2.37 20.69
CA GLY A 128 16.91 -2.62 19.76
C GLY A 128 16.47 -2.67 18.29
N LEU A 129 17.40 -2.98 17.39
CA LEU A 129 17.10 -3.09 15.96
C LEU A 129 16.45 -4.44 15.64
N GLN A 130 15.17 -4.41 15.25
CA GLN A 130 14.35 -5.56 14.83
C GLN A 130 13.41 -5.18 13.68
N ASP A 131 12.82 -6.19 13.05
CA ASP A 131 11.83 -6.04 11.98
C ASP A 131 10.41 -5.82 12.57
N TYR A 132 10.19 -4.65 13.17
CA TYR A 132 8.88 -4.24 13.70
C TYR A 132 7.80 -4.08 12.64
N ALA A 133 8.16 -3.58 11.47
CA ALA A 133 7.26 -3.40 10.33
C ALA A 133 7.92 -3.88 9.04
N VAL A 134 7.24 -4.77 8.32
CA VAL A 134 7.65 -5.27 7.01
C VAL A 134 6.52 -5.00 6.02
N THR A 135 6.77 -4.11 5.06
CA THR A 135 5.77 -3.67 4.09
C THR A 135 6.02 -4.31 2.73
N ASP A 136 4.95 -4.88 2.18
CA ASP A 136 4.91 -5.50 0.86
C ASP A 136 3.87 -4.80 -0.02
N VAL A 137 4.38 -4.13 -1.04
CA VAL A 137 3.59 -3.43 -2.07
C VAL A 137 3.34 -4.30 -3.31
N ARG A 138 3.93 -5.49 -3.40
CA ARG A 138 3.86 -6.40 -4.56
C ARG A 138 2.77 -7.45 -4.42
N SER A 139 2.58 -8.02 -3.22
CA SER A 139 1.65 -9.15 -3.04
C SER A 139 0.22 -8.81 -3.45
N LEU A 140 -0.34 -7.70 -2.95
CA LEU A 140 -1.63 -7.21 -3.41
C LEU A 140 -1.48 -6.38 -4.70
N GLY A 141 -0.59 -5.39 -4.66
CA GLY A 141 -0.13 -4.65 -5.82
C GLY A 141 -1.22 -3.90 -6.59
N ILE A 142 -2.33 -3.55 -5.95
CA ILE A 142 -3.38 -2.76 -6.59
C ILE A 142 -3.28 -1.28 -6.23
N PHE A 143 -3.72 -0.42 -7.13
CA PHE A 143 -3.80 1.00 -6.89
C PHE A 143 -4.88 1.63 -7.75
N LYS A 144 -5.33 2.83 -7.37
CA LYS A 144 -6.34 3.60 -8.12
C LYS A 144 -5.88 5.04 -8.28
N PRO A 145 -5.51 5.47 -9.49
CA PRO A 145 -5.27 6.88 -9.77
C PRO A 145 -6.53 7.69 -9.46
N LEU A 146 -6.39 8.78 -8.71
CA LEU A 146 -7.49 9.71 -8.43
C LEU A 146 -7.35 10.98 -9.27
N ASN A 147 -6.17 11.59 -9.22
CA ASN A 147 -5.83 12.74 -10.04
C ASN A 147 -4.32 12.82 -10.26
N CYS A 148 -3.92 13.47 -11.35
CA CYS A 148 -2.54 13.76 -11.62
C CYS A 148 -2.38 15.00 -12.49
N GLU A 149 -1.47 15.87 -12.08
CA GLU A 149 -0.89 16.93 -12.91
C GLU A 149 0.61 16.67 -13.05
N SER A 150 1.04 16.26 -14.25
CA SER A 150 2.45 16.00 -14.57
C SER A 150 3.36 17.17 -14.15
N GLY A 151 4.42 16.86 -13.41
CA GLY A 151 5.38 17.84 -12.90
C GLY A 151 4.84 18.75 -11.79
N LYS A 152 3.71 18.41 -11.18
CA LYS A 152 3.13 19.17 -10.05
C LYS A 152 2.69 18.29 -8.88
N SER A 153 1.68 17.45 -9.06
CA SER A 153 1.09 16.66 -7.98
C SER A 153 0.34 15.44 -8.51
N ALA A 154 0.24 14.39 -7.72
CA ALA A 154 -0.65 13.27 -7.99
C ALA A 154 -1.21 12.72 -6.68
N ARG A 155 -2.46 12.25 -6.74
CA ARG A 155 -3.12 11.52 -5.66
C ARG A 155 -3.54 10.15 -6.16
N VAL A 156 -3.15 9.12 -5.43
CA VAL A 156 -3.34 7.71 -5.78
C VAL A 156 -3.82 6.96 -4.54
N ILE A 157 -4.78 6.06 -4.67
CA ILE A 157 -5.03 5.08 -3.62
C ILE A 157 -4.04 3.95 -3.82
N VAL A 158 -3.15 3.73 -2.87
CA VAL A 158 -2.10 2.70 -2.94
C VAL A 158 -2.44 1.60 -1.96
N SER A 159 -2.40 0.34 -2.41
CA SER A 159 -2.50 -0.81 -1.52
C SER A 159 -1.14 -1.29 -1.05
N ASP A 160 -1.05 -1.67 0.21
CA ASP A 160 0.09 -2.37 0.77
C ASP A 160 -0.34 -3.38 1.84
N MET A 161 0.56 -4.31 2.14
CA MET A 161 0.44 -5.23 3.25
C MET A 161 1.58 -4.96 4.22
N THR A 162 1.29 -4.80 5.50
CA THR A 162 2.31 -4.62 6.52
C THR A 162 2.18 -5.71 7.58
N LEU A 163 3.23 -6.51 7.75
CA LEU A 163 3.40 -7.37 8.92
C LEU A 163 3.96 -6.54 10.06
N ALA A 164 3.18 -6.38 11.10
CA ALA A 164 3.55 -5.68 12.32
C ALA A 164 3.92 -6.69 13.41
N THR A 165 5.12 -6.53 13.98
CA THR A 165 5.68 -7.40 15.02
C THR A 165 6.19 -6.54 16.18
N PHE A 166 5.34 -6.24 17.16
CA PHE A 166 5.74 -5.48 18.34
C PHE A 166 6.02 -6.39 19.56
N PRO A 167 6.92 -6.01 20.47
CA PRO A 167 7.31 -6.84 21.62
C PRO A 167 6.15 -7.28 22.53
N ASP A 168 5.14 -6.43 22.70
CA ASP A 168 4.02 -6.64 23.63
C ASP A 168 2.69 -6.99 22.95
N SER A 169 2.72 -7.41 21.67
CA SER A 169 1.53 -7.78 20.92
C SER A 169 1.76 -9.01 20.05
N ASP A 170 0.70 -9.81 19.85
CA ASP A 170 0.74 -10.83 18.81
C ASP A 170 0.95 -10.19 17.42
N PRO A 171 1.79 -10.78 16.55
CA PRO A 171 1.97 -10.28 15.20
C PRO A 171 0.65 -10.27 14.44
N TYR A 172 0.45 -9.20 13.69
CA TYR A 172 -0.73 -9.05 12.85
C TYR A 172 -0.34 -8.44 11.51
N ILE A 173 -1.23 -8.62 10.55
CA ILE A 173 -1.06 -8.11 9.20
C ILE A 173 -2.15 -7.10 8.94
N VAL A 174 -1.73 -5.95 8.44
CA VAL A 174 -2.63 -4.91 7.93
C VAL A 174 -2.57 -4.98 6.42
N ILE A 175 -3.70 -5.28 5.78
CA ILE A 175 -3.88 -5.10 4.34
C ILE A 175 -4.68 -3.82 4.18
N LYS A 176 -4.04 -2.77 3.69
CA LYS A 176 -4.69 -1.46 3.52
C LYS A 176 -4.61 -1.01 2.08
N ALA A 177 -5.55 -0.17 1.69
CA ALA A 177 -5.41 0.69 0.55
C ALA A 177 -5.89 2.08 0.92
N GLY A 178 -5.06 3.10 0.74
CA GLY A 178 -5.35 4.44 1.24
C GLY A 178 -4.79 5.54 0.33
N PRO A 179 -5.34 6.77 0.47
CA PRO A 179 -4.90 7.90 -0.33
C PRO A 179 -3.45 8.26 -0.01
N THR A 180 -2.68 8.37 -1.08
CA THR A 180 -1.26 8.71 -1.08
C THR A 180 -1.08 9.88 -2.02
N GLU A 181 -0.50 10.96 -1.52
CA GLU A 181 -0.24 12.16 -2.31
C GLU A 181 1.25 12.37 -2.50
N VAL A 182 1.64 12.68 -3.72
CA VAL A 182 3.00 13.08 -4.07
C VAL A 182 2.99 14.42 -4.78
N ILE A 183 4.00 15.26 -4.49
CA ILE A 183 4.22 16.54 -5.17
C ILE A 183 5.59 16.57 -5.84
N TRP A 184 5.68 17.25 -6.97
CA TRP A 184 6.96 17.46 -7.65
C TRP A 184 7.71 18.60 -6.98
N LYS A 185 8.83 18.30 -6.33
CA LYS A 185 9.61 19.28 -5.57
C LYS A 185 11.09 18.93 -5.61
N ASN A 186 11.92 19.94 -5.86
CA ASN A 186 13.38 19.80 -5.91
C ASN A 186 13.87 18.72 -6.91
N GLY A 187 13.17 18.56 -8.03
CA GLY A 187 13.56 17.66 -9.12
C GLY A 187 13.20 16.18 -8.90
N ASP A 188 12.31 15.88 -7.95
CA ASP A 188 11.82 14.52 -7.68
C ASP A 188 10.37 14.58 -7.17
N TRP A 189 9.68 13.45 -7.17
CA TRP A 189 8.40 13.30 -6.48
C TRP A 189 8.63 13.20 -4.97
N LYS A 190 7.77 13.83 -4.17
CA LYS A 190 7.87 13.85 -2.71
C LYS A 190 6.53 13.48 -2.09
N LEU A 191 6.54 12.52 -1.17
CA LEU A 191 5.40 12.10 -0.38
C LEU A 191 4.90 13.26 0.49
N VAL A 192 3.63 13.60 0.38
CA VAL A 192 2.96 14.51 1.31
C VAL A 192 2.52 13.68 2.51
N PRO A 193 3.05 13.93 3.72
CA PRO A 193 2.58 13.23 4.91
C PRO A 193 1.09 13.46 5.11
N VAL A 194 0.34 12.39 5.37
CA VAL A 194 -1.11 12.44 5.54
C VAL A 194 -1.41 13.08 6.90
N ASN A 195 -1.97 14.29 6.90
CA ASN A 195 -2.34 14.99 8.14
C ASN A 195 -3.67 14.49 8.75
N ASP A 196 -4.53 13.84 7.96
CA ASP A 196 -5.74 13.15 8.45
C ASP A 196 -6.01 11.88 7.63
N PRO A 197 -5.86 10.67 8.21
CA PRO A 197 -6.14 9.40 7.52
C PRO A 197 -7.63 9.20 7.18
N ARG A 198 -8.53 10.09 7.62
CA ARG A 198 -9.97 10.04 7.33
C ARG A 198 -10.36 10.75 6.03
N GLU A 199 -9.43 11.46 5.39
CA GLU A 199 -9.70 12.09 4.10
C GLU A 199 -9.45 11.14 2.94
N GLY A 200 -10.46 10.36 2.53
CA GLY A 200 -10.45 9.61 1.27
C GLY A 200 -10.97 8.17 1.36
N GLU A 201 -11.05 7.51 0.21
CA GLU A 201 -11.37 6.08 0.13
C GLU A 201 -10.21 5.29 0.76
N THR A 202 -10.50 4.66 1.91
CA THR A 202 -9.58 3.77 2.61
C THR A 202 -10.22 2.40 2.77
N LEU A 203 -9.50 1.37 2.36
CA LEU A 203 -9.83 -0.03 2.57
C LEU A 203 -8.86 -0.59 3.60
N ASN A 204 -9.35 -1.39 4.55
CA ASN A 204 -8.50 -1.95 5.59
C ASN A 204 -9.02 -3.31 6.05
N LEU A 205 -8.12 -4.28 6.11
CA LEU A 205 -8.33 -5.59 6.70
C LEU A 205 -7.18 -5.90 7.66
N GLN A 206 -7.52 -6.22 8.90
CA GLN A 206 -6.55 -6.69 9.87
C GLN A 206 -6.69 -8.20 10.06
N LEU A 207 -5.58 -8.93 9.90
CA LEU A 207 -5.50 -10.38 10.04
C LEU A 207 -4.54 -10.73 11.17
N GLN A 208 -4.99 -11.55 12.12
CA GLN A 208 -4.15 -12.07 13.20
C GLN A 208 -3.31 -13.24 12.68
N MET A 209 -2.15 -12.93 12.09
CA MET A 209 -1.28 -13.87 11.37
C MET A 209 0.20 -13.49 11.54
N LYS A 210 1.08 -14.50 11.52
CA LYS A 210 2.54 -14.32 11.71
C LYS A 210 3.33 -14.17 10.41
N THR A 211 2.69 -14.38 9.26
CA THR A 211 3.33 -14.38 7.94
C THR A 211 2.38 -13.83 6.89
N ILE A 212 2.89 -13.00 5.99
CA ILE A 212 2.14 -12.46 4.84
C ILE A 212 1.48 -13.62 4.08
N PRO A 213 0.13 -13.69 4.02
CA PRO A 213 -0.56 -14.74 3.29
C PRO A 213 -0.40 -14.52 1.79
N ALA A 214 -0.51 -15.61 1.03
CA ALA A 214 -0.76 -15.49 -0.40
C ALA A 214 -2.09 -14.75 -0.63
N ILE A 215 -2.11 -13.85 -1.59
CA ILE A 215 -3.32 -13.10 -1.92
C ILE A 215 -4.28 -14.00 -2.70
N THR A 216 -5.46 -14.24 -2.12
CA THR A 216 -6.53 -15.01 -2.74
C THR A 216 -7.68 -14.10 -3.18
N SER A 217 -8.54 -14.61 -4.06
CA SER A 217 -9.75 -13.91 -4.48
C SER A 217 -10.65 -13.55 -3.28
N GLU A 218 -10.71 -14.39 -2.25
CA GLU A 218 -11.50 -14.12 -1.05
C GLU A 218 -10.97 -12.93 -0.26
N ILE A 219 -9.64 -12.76 -0.16
CA ILE A 219 -9.02 -11.59 0.50
C ILE A 219 -9.33 -10.32 -0.29
N ILE A 220 -9.25 -10.38 -1.61
CA ILE A 220 -9.60 -9.24 -2.48
C ILE A 220 -11.10 -8.91 -2.35
N ASP A 221 -11.97 -9.91 -2.43
CA ASP A 221 -13.42 -9.74 -2.26
C ASP A 221 -13.74 -9.10 -0.91
N ALA A 222 -13.09 -9.56 0.18
CA ALA A 222 -13.23 -8.98 1.50
C ALA A 222 -12.77 -7.51 1.56
N LEU A 223 -11.66 -7.17 0.89
CA LEU A 223 -11.13 -5.79 0.86
C LEU A 223 -12.10 -4.84 0.15
N PHE A 224 -12.83 -5.35 -0.85
CA PHE A 224 -13.86 -4.64 -1.60
C PHE A 224 -15.28 -4.86 -1.08
N THR A 225 -15.43 -5.17 0.22
CA THR A 225 -16.73 -5.30 0.87
C THR A 225 -16.81 -4.34 2.05
N ALA A 226 -17.84 -3.50 2.07
CA ALA A 226 -18.09 -2.58 3.18
C ALA A 226 -18.58 -3.32 4.43
N ASP A 227 -18.55 -2.66 5.59
CA ASP A 227 -18.97 -3.24 6.88
C ASP A 227 -20.44 -3.70 6.88
N ASP A 228 -21.28 -3.08 6.04
CA ASP A 228 -22.69 -3.47 5.86
C ASP A 228 -22.90 -4.59 4.82
N GLY A 229 -21.82 -5.18 4.31
CA GLY A 229 -21.82 -6.27 3.34
C GLY A 229 -22.03 -5.82 1.89
N ARG A 230 -22.10 -4.51 1.60
CA ARG A 230 -22.21 -4.02 0.22
C ARG A 230 -20.86 -4.06 -0.48
N ALA A 231 -20.88 -4.42 -1.76
CA ALA A 231 -19.70 -4.36 -2.61
C ALA A 231 -19.23 -2.91 -2.81
N ILE A 232 -17.93 -2.70 -2.67
CA ILE A 232 -17.20 -1.49 -3.03
C ILE A 232 -16.77 -1.63 -4.49
N SER A 233 -16.88 -0.54 -5.25
CA SER A 233 -16.53 -0.58 -6.67
C SER A 233 -15.04 -0.86 -6.88
N ARG A 234 -14.74 -1.77 -7.82
CA ARG A 234 -13.39 -2.02 -8.36
C ARG A 234 -13.05 -1.13 -9.56
N GLU A 235 -13.98 -0.30 -9.99
CA GLU A 235 -13.78 0.58 -11.13
C GLU A 235 -12.60 1.54 -10.89
N GLY A 236 -11.73 1.65 -11.90
CA GLY A 236 -10.53 2.48 -11.88
C GLY A 236 -9.36 1.91 -11.08
N TRP A 237 -9.51 0.72 -10.47
CA TRP A 237 -8.40 0.02 -9.85
C TRP A 237 -7.58 -0.73 -10.91
N MET A 238 -6.26 -0.64 -10.76
CA MET A 238 -5.26 -1.28 -11.58
C MET A 238 -4.38 -2.16 -10.71
N VAL A 239 -3.63 -3.07 -11.33
CA VAL A 239 -2.58 -3.87 -10.69
C VAL A 239 -1.21 -3.51 -11.29
N VAL A 240 -0.16 -3.47 -10.46
CA VAL A 240 1.22 -3.32 -10.93
C VAL A 240 1.67 -4.54 -11.74
N ASN A 241 2.53 -4.34 -12.73
CA ASN A 241 2.90 -5.39 -13.70
C ASN A 241 3.59 -6.63 -13.10
N ASN A 242 4.19 -6.50 -11.90
CA ASN A 242 5.03 -7.51 -11.27
C ASN A 242 4.49 -7.95 -9.90
N ALA A 243 3.17 -7.83 -9.71
CA ALA A 243 2.46 -8.35 -8.54
C ALA A 243 2.66 -9.88 -8.42
N THR A 244 2.86 -10.38 -7.20
CA THR A 244 3.42 -11.73 -6.93
C THR A 244 2.39 -12.73 -6.40
N ARG A 245 1.19 -12.74 -6.98
CA ARG A 245 0.09 -13.60 -6.55
C ARG A 245 0.37 -15.08 -6.73
#